data_AF-A0A942M0E9-F1
#
_entry.id   AF-A0A942M0E9-F1
#
_cell.length_a   1.000
_cell.length_b   1.000
_cell.length_c   1.000
_cell.angle_alpha   90.00
_cell.angle_beta   90.00
_cell.angle_gamma   90.00
#
_symmetry.space_group_name_H-M   'P 1'
#
loop_
_entity.id
_entity.type
_entity.pdbx_description
1 polymer ?
#
loop_
_entity_poly.entity_id
_entity_poly.type
_entity_poly.pdbx_seq_one_letter_code
_entity_poly.pdbx_strand_id
1 'polypeptide(L)'
;MGVRPASRRLDKWDAMFSGDVVSTKLAAYKDKMREQLATIFPEQEALENEVKLILAEAGTPTILNPGYLNFGRQVLKLAKKFSGAQLLNAVDVVLNKWVANSLDRDILERIRNTVFVLAAPTP
;
A
#
# COMPACT_ATOMS: atom_id res chain seq x y z
N MET A 1 4.38 12.01 29.36
CA MET A 1 3.24 11.08 29.19
C MET A 1 3.67 9.69 29.66
N GLY A 2 3.01 9.11 30.65
CA GLY A 2 3.37 7.78 31.18
C GLY A 2 2.92 6.63 30.25
N VAL A 3 3.67 5.53 30.26
CA VAL A 3 3.31 4.32 29.50
C VAL A 3 2.01 3.75 30.07
N ARG A 4 1.00 3.57 29.22
CA ARG A 4 -0.27 2.99 29.65
C ARG A 4 -0.08 1.51 30.02
N PRO A 5 -0.54 1.07 31.21
CA PRO A 5 -0.42 -0.33 31.65
C PRO A 5 -1.19 -1.27 30.73
N ALA A 6 -0.77 -2.53 30.68
CA ALA A 6 -1.35 -3.53 29.78
C ALA A 6 -2.85 -3.77 30.08
N SER A 7 -3.23 -3.84 31.35
CA SER A 7 -4.64 -4.01 31.78
C SER A 7 -5.57 -2.98 31.15
N ARG A 8 -5.23 -1.70 31.24
CA ARG A 8 -6.02 -0.61 30.64
C ARG A 8 -6.17 -0.75 29.12
N ARG A 9 -5.23 -1.40 28.43
CA ARG A 9 -5.33 -1.67 26.99
C ARG A 9 -6.31 -2.81 26.71
N LEU A 10 -6.29 -3.85 27.56
CA LEU A 10 -7.20 -4.99 27.49
C LEU A 10 -8.64 -4.55 27.80
N ASP A 11 -8.87 -3.83 28.89
CA ASP A 11 -10.22 -3.35 29.26
C ASP A 11 -10.84 -2.51 28.14
N LYS A 12 -10.02 -1.67 27.49
CA LYS A 12 -10.46 -0.86 26.34
C LYS A 12 -10.77 -1.73 25.12
N TRP A 13 -10.01 -2.80 24.91
CA TRP A 13 -10.24 -3.74 23.81
C TRP A 13 -11.56 -4.48 24.02
N ASP A 14 -11.80 -5.04 25.21
CA ASP A 14 -13.05 -5.75 25.55
C ASP A 14 -14.28 -4.83 25.35
N ALA A 15 -14.20 -3.58 25.83
CA ALA A 15 -15.26 -2.60 25.65
C ALA A 15 -15.49 -2.20 24.18
N MET A 16 -14.45 -2.26 23.34
CA MET A 16 -14.54 -1.88 21.93
C MET A 16 -15.09 -3.01 21.05
N PHE A 17 -14.85 -4.25 21.44
CA PHE A 17 -15.16 -5.46 20.66
C PHE A 17 -16.33 -6.28 21.21
N SER A 18 -17.17 -5.71 22.08
CA SER A 18 -18.46 -6.32 22.39
C SER A 18 -19.33 -6.42 21.12
N GLY A 19 -20.12 -7.49 21.02
CA GLY A 19 -20.91 -7.78 19.82
C GLY A 19 -21.82 -6.62 19.39
N ASP A 20 -22.45 -5.95 20.36
CA ASP A 20 -23.34 -4.82 20.12
C ASP A 20 -22.60 -3.57 19.62
N VAL A 21 -21.41 -3.29 20.16
CA VAL A 21 -20.60 -2.14 19.73
C VAL A 21 -20.07 -2.35 18.32
N VAL A 22 -19.65 -3.58 17.99
CA VAL A 22 -19.17 -3.92 16.66
C VAL A 22 -20.30 -3.84 15.63
N SER A 23 -21.45 -4.45 15.89
CA SER A 23 -22.60 -4.45 14.97
C SER A 23 -23.10 -3.02 14.70
N THR A 24 -23.27 -2.22 15.75
CA THR A 24 -23.72 -0.83 15.65
C THR A 24 -22.76 0.02 14.82
N LYS A 25 -21.44 -0.10 15.05
CA LYS A 25 -20.44 0.64 14.27
C LYS A 25 -20.41 0.18 12.82
N LEU A 26 -20.41 -1.11 12.55
CA LEU A 26 -20.40 -1.62 11.18
C LEU A 26 -21.63 -1.16 10.41
N ALA A 27 -22.82 -1.21 11.01
CA ALA A 27 -24.03 -0.69 10.42
C ALA A 27 -23.91 0.81 10.09
N ALA A 28 -23.38 1.62 11.00
CA ALA A 28 -23.22 3.06 10.80
C ALA A 28 -22.20 3.42 9.70
N TYR A 29 -21.15 2.62 9.51
CA TYR A 29 -20.07 2.93 8.56
C TYR A 29 -20.20 2.24 7.20
N LYS A 30 -21.04 1.21 7.07
CA LYS A 30 -21.11 0.36 5.87
C LYS A 30 -21.22 1.16 4.56
N ASP A 31 -22.15 2.10 4.48
CA ASP A 31 -22.39 2.85 3.24
C ASP A 31 -21.24 3.80 2.92
N LYS A 32 -20.71 4.49 3.95
CA LYS A 32 -19.52 5.33 3.81
C LYS A 32 -18.29 4.54 3.38
N MET A 33 -18.10 3.32 3.92
CA MET A 33 -17.02 2.44 3.49
C MET A 33 -17.21 2.03 2.03
N ARG A 34 -18.44 1.68 1.61
CA ARG A 34 -18.73 1.34 0.22
C ARG A 34 -18.41 2.49 -0.73
N GLU A 35 -18.80 3.72 -0.38
CA GLU A 35 -18.49 4.92 -1.17
C GLU A 35 -16.97 5.10 -1.35
N GLN A 36 -16.21 5.00 -0.25
CA GLN A 36 -14.75 5.11 -0.30
C GLN A 36 -14.11 3.99 -1.15
N LEU A 37 -14.59 2.75 -0.99
CA LEU A 37 -14.06 1.60 -1.74
C LEU A 37 -14.40 1.68 -3.23
N ALA A 38 -15.53 2.27 -3.59
CA ALA A 38 -15.90 2.49 -4.99
C ALA A 38 -14.92 3.42 -5.72
N THR A 39 -14.20 4.29 -5.00
CA THR A 39 -13.11 5.11 -5.55
C THR A 39 -11.76 4.39 -5.50
N ILE A 40 -11.45 3.71 -4.39
CA ILE A 40 -10.12 3.13 -4.17
C ILE A 40 -9.88 1.88 -5.03
N PHE A 41 -10.87 1.00 -5.20
CA PHE A 41 -10.68 -0.26 -5.92
C PHE A 41 -10.39 -0.08 -7.41
N PRO A 42 -11.05 0.82 -8.16
CA PRO A 42 -10.68 1.08 -9.55
C PRO A 42 -9.24 1.58 -9.72
N GLU A 43 -8.78 2.48 -8.84
CA GLU A 43 -7.39 2.96 -8.87
C GLU A 43 -6.39 1.82 -8.62
N GLN A 44 -6.71 0.94 -7.67
CA GLN A 44 -5.86 -0.21 -7.38
C GLN A 44 -5.86 -1.22 -8.53
N GLU A 45 -7.03 -1.47 -9.15
CA GLU A 45 -7.15 -2.36 -10.32
C GLU A 45 -6.33 -1.85 -11.51
N ALA A 46 -6.46 -0.57 -11.85
CA ALA A 46 -5.71 0.05 -12.94
C ALA A 46 -4.20 -0.12 -12.75
N LEU A 47 -3.70 0.18 -11.55
CA LEU A 47 -2.31 -0.03 -11.19
C LEU A 47 -1.87 -1.49 -11.30
N GLU A 48 -2.67 -2.43 -10.79
CA GLU A 48 -2.29 -3.85 -10.81
C GLU A 48 -2.25 -4.41 -12.22
N ASN A 49 -3.10 -3.92 -13.13
CA ASN A 49 -3.07 -4.27 -14.54
C ASN A 49 -1.81 -3.74 -15.22
N GLU A 50 -1.43 -2.48 -14.99
CA GLU A 50 -0.20 -1.90 -15.55
C GLU A 50 1.06 -2.63 -15.04
N VAL A 51 1.12 -2.91 -13.74
CA VAL A 51 2.24 -3.69 -13.18
C VAL A 51 2.31 -5.07 -13.82
N LYS A 52 1.18 -5.77 -14.00
CA LYS A 52 1.16 -7.09 -14.66
C LYS A 52 1.66 -7.03 -16.11
N LEU A 53 1.32 -5.98 -16.85
CA LEU A 53 1.83 -5.78 -18.21
C LEU A 53 3.36 -5.66 -18.22
N ILE A 54 3.92 -4.85 -17.32
CA ILE A 54 5.38 -4.71 -17.17
C ILE A 54 6.04 -6.04 -16.84
N LEU A 55 5.45 -6.83 -15.94
CA LEU A 55 6.00 -8.14 -15.55
C LEU A 55 5.92 -9.17 -16.67
N ALA A 56 4.84 -9.15 -17.45
CA ALA A 56 4.67 -10.03 -18.60
C ALA A 56 5.71 -9.71 -19.69
N GLU A 57 5.92 -8.42 -19.99
CA GLU A 57 6.95 -7.98 -20.94
C GLU A 57 8.36 -8.30 -20.46
N ALA A 58 8.61 -8.23 -19.16
CA ALA A 58 9.91 -8.60 -18.56
C ALA A 58 10.11 -10.12 -18.43
N GLY A 59 9.13 -10.95 -18.80
CA GLY A 59 9.22 -12.41 -18.69
C GLY A 59 9.37 -12.90 -17.24
N THR A 60 8.85 -12.15 -16.27
CA THR A 60 9.04 -12.46 -14.85
C THR A 60 8.32 -13.77 -14.47
N PRO A 61 8.98 -14.67 -13.71
CA PRO A 61 8.30 -15.85 -13.16
C PRO A 61 7.10 -15.48 -12.32
N THR A 62 5.96 -16.14 -12.56
CA THR A 62 4.68 -15.81 -11.90
C THR A 62 4.73 -15.88 -10.36
N ILE A 63 5.64 -16.69 -9.82
CA ILE A 63 5.88 -16.81 -8.37
C ILE A 63 6.37 -15.50 -7.74
N LEU A 64 7.01 -14.62 -8.52
CA LEU A 64 7.53 -13.33 -8.05
C LEU A 64 6.52 -12.19 -8.20
N ASN A 65 5.47 -12.38 -9.02
CA ASN A 65 4.46 -11.33 -9.29
C ASN A 65 3.84 -10.72 -8.03
N PRO A 66 3.51 -11.49 -6.96
CA PRO A 66 2.96 -10.90 -5.74
C PRO A 66 3.89 -9.86 -5.10
N GLY A 67 5.22 -10.04 -5.19
CA GLY A 67 6.20 -9.09 -4.67
C GLY A 67 6.12 -7.74 -5.39
N TYR A 68 6.13 -7.77 -6.72
CA TYR A 68 6.03 -6.56 -7.55
C TYR A 68 4.67 -5.86 -7.44
N LEU A 69 3.57 -6.61 -7.34
CA LEU A 69 2.24 -6.02 -7.09
C LEU A 69 2.19 -5.33 -5.72
N ASN A 70 2.79 -5.93 -4.70
CA ASN A 70 2.86 -5.34 -3.37
C ASN A 70 3.75 -4.10 -3.34
N PHE A 71 4.83 -4.06 -4.12
CA PHE A 71 5.61 -2.84 -4.34
C PHE A 71 4.72 -1.73 -4.93
N GLY A 72 4.03 -1.98 -6.04
CA GLY A 72 3.13 -1.00 -6.67
C GLY A 72 2.07 -0.46 -5.70
N ARG A 73 1.41 -1.34 -4.93
CA ARG A 73 0.44 -0.94 -3.90
C ARG A 73 1.05 -0.06 -2.80
N GLN A 74 2.28 -0.34 -2.38
CA GLN A 74 2.98 0.50 -1.39
C GLN A 74 3.31 1.88 -1.94
N VAL A 75 3.74 1.96 -3.21
CA VAL A 75 3.98 3.25 -3.87
C VAL A 75 2.68 4.05 -4.00
N LEU A 76 1.57 3.42 -4.38
CA LEU A 76 0.25 4.08 -4.43
C LEU A 76 -0.16 4.66 -3.08
N LYS A 77 0.04 3.90 -1.99
CA LYS A 77 -0.22 4.38 -0.63
C LYS A 77 0.65 5.59 -0.27
N LEU A 78 1.91 5.61 -0.69
CA LEU A 78 2.82 6.74 -0.46
C LEU A 78 2.43 7.96 -1.28
N ALA A 79 2.06 7.77 -2.56
CA ALA A 79 1.62 8.85 -3.45
C ALA A 79 0.37 9.56 -2.95
N LYS A 80 -0.52 8.84 -2.24
CA LYS A 80 -1.69 9.44 -1.56
C LYS A 80 -1.34 10.24 -0.30
N LYS A 81 -0.12 10.09 0.24
CA LYS A 81 0.31 10.71 1.51
C LYS A 81 1.34 11.82 1.33
N PHE A 82 2.23 11.67 0.35
CA PHE A 82 3.37 12.56 0.13
C PHE A 82 3.41 13.04 -1.32
N SER A 83 4.08 14.16 -1.55
CA SER A 83 4.31 14.72 -2.88
C SER A 83 5.75 15.22 -3.04
N GLY A 84 6.17 15.46 -4.28
CA GLY A 84 7.48 16.00 -4.61
C GLY A 84 8.65 15.16 -4.07
N ALA A 85 9.71 15.82 -3.59
CA ALA A 85 10.92 15.16 -3.11
C ALA A 85 10.67 14.18 -1.93
N GLN A 86 9.68 14.47 -1.08
CA GLN A 86 9.33 13.57 0.03
C GLN A 86 8.77 12.24 -0.48
N LEU A 87 7.96 12.27 -1.53
CA LEU A 87 7.46 11.07 -2.18
C LEU A 87 8.61 10.27 -2.80
N LEU A 88 9.50 10.93 -3.53
CA LEU A 88 10.65 10.27 -4.18
C LEU A 88 11.54 9.56 -3.18
N ASN A 89 11.88 10.22 -2.07
CA ASN A 89 12.69 9.62 -1.01
C ASN A 89 11.97 8.44 -0.34
N ALA A 90 10.66 8.56 -0.08
CA ALA A 90 9.89 7.47 0.50
C ALA A 90 9.79 6.25 -0.44
N VAL A 91 9.63 6.49 -1.75
CA VAL A 91 9.59 5.44 -2.77
C VAL A 91 10.95 4.76 -2.90
N ASP A 92 12.05 5.50 -2.84
CA ASP A 92 13.40 4.93 -2.91
C ASP A 92 13.69 3.98 -1.73
N VAL A 93 13.28 4.35 -0.51
CA VAL A 93 13.36 3.47 0.66
C VAL A 93 12.59 2.17 0.44
N VAL A 94 11.37 2.25 -0.12
CA VAL A 94 10.56 1.07 -0.43
C VAL A 94 11.20 0.24 -1.53
N LEU A 95 11.74 0.86 -2.58
CA LEU A 95 12.43 0.17 -3.66
C LEU A 95 13.63 -0.62 -3.13
N ASN A 96 14.50 0.02 -2.34
CA ASN A 96 15.67 -0.62 -1.74
C ASN A 96 15.28 -1.81 -0.84
N LYS A 97 14.17 -1.69 -0.10
CA LYS A 97 13.61 -2.80 0.67
C LYS A 97 13.24 -3.99 -0.22
N TRP A 98 12.59 -3.75 -1.36
CA TRP A 98 12.15 -4.84 -2.24
C TRP A 98 13.30 -5.47 -3.04
N VAL A 99 14.31 -4.68 -3.41
CA VAL A 99 15.58 -5.20 -3.92
C VAL A 99 16.25 -6.13 -2.90
N ALA A 100 16.26 -5.75 -1.62
CA ALA A 100 16.78 -6.61 -0.54
C ALA A 100 15.96 -7.91 -0.35
N ASN A 101 14.72 -7.98 -0.85
CA ASN A 101 13.90 -9.19 -0.90
C ASN A 101 14.04 -9.94 -2.24
N SER A 102 15.17 -9.74 -2.93
CA SER A 102 15.53 -10.43 -4.17
C SER A 102 14.63 -10.12 -5.39
N LEU A 103 13.96 -8.96 -5.39
CA LEU A 103 13.31 -8.46 -6.61
C LEU A 103 14.30 -7.66 -7.47
N ASP A 104 14.10 -7.73 -8.77
CA ASP A 104 14.94 -7.04 -9.75
C ASP A 104 14.71 -5.53 -9.69
N ARG A 105 15.81 -4.79 -9.52
CA ARG A 105 15.80 -3.32 -9.42
C ARG A 105 15.24 -2.68 -10.68
N ASP A 106 15.62 -3.16 -11.86
CA ASP A 106 15.25 -2.53 -13.13
C ASP A 106 13.74 -2.64 -13.36
N ILE A 107 13.15 -3.77 -12.97
CA ILE A 107 11.70 -3.97 -13.02
C ILE A 107 10.98 -3.06 -12.02
N LEU A 108 11.50 -2.90 -10.80
CA LEU A 108 10.93 -2.00 -9.80
C LEU A 108 11.01 -0.53 -10.22
N GLU A 109 12.13 -0.11 -10.80
CA GLU A 109 12.31 1.23 -11.35
C GLU A 109 11.39 1.48 -12.54
N ARG A 110 11.20 0.48 -13.41
CA ARG A 110 10.23 0.54 -14.51
C ARG A 110 8.81 0.72 -13.99
N ILE A 111 8.40 -0.03 -12.96
CA ILE A 111 7.10 0.16 -12.30
C ILE A 111 6.97 1.59 -11.75
N ARG A 112 7.98 2.10 -11.05
CA ARG A 112 7.99 3.47 -10.51
C ARG A 112 7.82 4.52 -11.63
N ASN A 113 8.56 4.38 -12.71
CA ASN A 113 8.62 5.38 -13.78
C ASN A 113 7.38 5.33 -14.68
N THR A 114 6.86 4.13 -15.00
CA THR A 114 5.74 3.97 -15.94
C THR A 114 4.39 4.18 -15.26
N VAL A 115 4.18 3.60 -14.08
CA VAL A 115 2.86 3.64 -13.40
C VAL A 115 2.66 4.98 -12.67
N PHE A 116 3.73 5.59 -12.17
CA PHE A 116 3.64 6.79 -11.34
C PHE A 116 4.33 8.02 -11.93
N VAL A 117 5.05 7.88 -13.04
CA VAL A 117 5.81 8.99 -13.68
C VAL A 117 6.76 9.67 -12.69
N LEU A 118 7.36 8.89 -11.78
CA LEU A 118 8.28 9.40 -10.76
C LEU A 118 9.73 9.18 -11.20
N ALA A 119 10.45 10.27 -11.48
CA ALA A 119 11.89 10.24 -11.73
C ALA A 119 12.67 9.97 -10.43
N ALA A 120 13.90 9.44 -10.54
CA ALA A 120 14.75 9.21 -9.38
C ALA A 120 15.03 10.53 -8.62
N PRO A 121 15.15 10.49 -7.28
CA PRO A 121 15.52 11.67 -6.51
C PRO A 121 16.90 12.18 -6.94
N THR A 122 17.03 13.50 -7.07
CA THR A 122 18.31 14.16 -7.38
C THR A 122 19.13 14.27 -6.08
N PRO A 123 20.46 14.00 -6.12
CA PRO A 123 21.33 14.12 -4.95
C PRO A 123 21.39 15.54 -4.37
#